data_AF-A0A817ZHL1-F1
#
_entry.id   AF-A0A817ZHL1-F1
#
_cell.length_a   1.000
_cell.length_b   1.000
_cell.length_c   1.000
_cell.angle_alpha   90.00
_cell.angle_beta   90.00
_cell.angle_gamma   90.00
#
_symmetry.space_group_name_H-M   'P 1'
#
loop_
_entity.id
_entity.type
_entity.pdbx_description
1 polymer ?
#
loop_
_entity_poly.entity_id
_entity_poly.type
_entity_poly.pdbx_seq_one_letter_code
_entity_poly.pdbx_strand_id
1 'polypeptide(L)'
;MALLVDSLCNFQEESAPQSLPGTPSTTATLDNVIHQCGRLGRFQWRQYCFLNLIQISAGLASFYYVFGAAEPDHRCRLAPSLWPNDDTYTPINQTHALFLQLYIPTKDGKWDQCHLFDSLNINKSLIECPNGLVFDRSIYGFTFTEAIGL
;
A
#
# COMPACT_ATOMS: atom_id res chain seq x y z
N MET A 1 -1.84 -8.95 10.79
CA MET A 1 -0.37 -9.14 10.71
C MET A 1 0.33 -8.82 12.05
N ALA A 2 -0.38 -8.74 13.18
CA ALA A 2 0.22 -8.58 14.52
C ALA A 2 0.50 -9.92 15.24
N LEU A 3 -0.12 -11.01 14.80
CA LEU A 3 -0.13 -12.29 15.53
C LEU A 3 1.11 -13.18 15.31
N LEU A 4 2.08 -12.78 14.47
CA LEU A 4 3.32 -13.54 14.27
C LEU A 4 4.51 -12.97 15.06
N VAL A 5 4.41 -11.74 15.57
CA VAL A 5 5.47 -11.15 16.40
C VAL A 5 5.34 -11.63 17.85
N ASP A 6 4.12 -11.83 18.34
CA ASP A 6 3.87 -12.30 19.71
C ASP A 6 4.28 -13.76 19.96
N SER A 7 4.39 -14.58 18.90
CA SER A 7 4.75 -16.01 19.03
C SER A 7 6.25 -16.25 19.24
N LEU A 8 7.12 -15.30 18.88
CA LEU A 8 8.57 -15.43 19.05
C LEU A 8 9.10 -14.86 20.38
N CYS A 9 8.28 -14.13 21.13
CA CYS A 9 8.66 -13.57 22.43
C CYS A 9 8.31 -14.50 23.61
N ASN A 10 7.66 -15.65 23.35
CA ASN A 10 7.10 -16.52 24.37
C ASN A 10 7.89 -17.83 24.57
N PHE A 11 9.16 -17.88 24.14
CA PHE A 11 10.05 -19.00 24.41
C PHE A 11 11.23 -18.56 25.29
N GLN A 12 11.15 -19.00 26.55
CA GLN A 12 12.13 -18.91 27.64
C GLN A 12 12.11 -17.65 28.52
N GLU A 13 11.16 -17.64 29.45
CA GLU A 13 11.43 -17.13 30.81
C GLU A 13 10.78 -18.03 31.86
N GLU A 14 11.20 -19.30 31.93
CA GLU A 14 10.97 -20.10 33.14
C GLU A 14 12.12 -21.09 33.37
N SER A 15 13.11 -20.65 34.14
CA SER A 15 13.80 -21.47 35.13
C SER A 15 14.73 -20.57 35.93
N ALA A 16 14.18 -19.95 36.97
CA ALA A 16 14.99 -19.57 38.11
C ALA A 16 15.19 -20.82 38.97
N PRO A 17 16.43 -21.29 39.24
CA PRO A 17 16.73 -22.03 40.44
C PRO A 17 17.27 -21.05 41.50
N GLN A 18 16.72 -21.24 42.68
CA GLN A 18 17.03 -20.54 43.92
C GLN A 18 18.53 -20.62 44.25
N SER A 19 19.05 -19.54 44.85
CA SER A 19 20.39 -19.43 45.39
C SER A 19 20.70 -20.52 46.43
N LEU A 20 21.76 -21.30 46.21
CA LEU A 20 22.42 -22.14 47.23
C LEU A 20 23.85 -21.62 47.47
N PRO A 21 24.32 -21.57 48.73
CA PRO A 21 25.58 -20.92 49.06
C PRO A 21 26.77 -21.84 48.82
N GLY A 22 27.81 -21.29 48.18
CA GLY A 22 29.14 -21.90 48.12
C GLY A 22 29.42 -22.64 46.82
N THR A 23 29.83 -21.91 45.78
CA THR A 23 30.81 -22.38 44.79
C THR A 23 31.30 -21.16 43.99
N PRO A 24 32.58 -21.16 43.55
CA PRO A 24 33.29 -19.95 43.15
C PRO A 24 32.58 -19.25 41.99
N SER A 25 32.34 -17.96 42.19
CA SER A 25 31.72 -17.02 41.26
C SER A 25 32.52 -16.94 39.96
N THR A 26 32.29 -17.90 39.08
CA THR A 26 32.70 -17.80 37.69
C THR A 26 31.58 -17.02 37.05
N THR A 27 31.78 -15.71 36.89
CA THR A 27 30.99 -14.91 35.96
C THR A 27 31.04 -15.65 34.64
N ALA A 28 29.99 -16.39 34.30
CA ALA A 28 29.85 -17.02 33.00
C ALA A 28 29.75 -15.86 32.02
N THR A 29 30.90 -15.42 31.53
CA THR A 29 31.03 -14.40 30.52
C THR A 29 30.20 -14.87 29.34
N LEU A 30 29.40 -13.97 28.75
CA LEU A 30 28.49 -14.27 27.65
C LEU A 30 29.19 -15.09 26.55
N ASP A 31 30.47 -14.79 26.31
CA ASP A 31 31.34 -15.52 25.40
C ASP A 31 31.49 -17.01 25.72
N ASN A 32 31.55 -17.39 26.99
CA ASN A 32 31.69 -18.79 27.41
C ASN A 32 30.39 -19.57 27.14
N VAL A 33 29.24 -18.95 27.40
CA VAL A 33 27.92 -19.51 27.08
C VAL A 33 27.74 -19.65 25.57
N ILE A 34 28.12 -18.62 24.79
CA ILE A 34 28.06 -18.66 23.32
C ILE A 34 29.00 -19.74 22.75
N HIS A 35 30.18 -19.91 23.36
CA HIS A 35 31.13 -20.94 22.94
C HIS A 35 30.59 -22.35 23.24
N GLN A 36 29.83 -22.51 24.32
CA GLN A 36 29.26 -23.79 24.76
C GLN A 36 27.97 -24.16 24.01
N CYS A 37 27.18 -23.18 23.57
CA CYS A 37 26.00 -23.38 22.71
C CYS A 37 26.34 -23.63 21.23
N GLY A 38 27.61 -23.50 20.84
CA GLY A 38 28.07 -23.75 19.48
C GLY A 38 28.40 -22.45 18.76
N ARG A 39 29.69 -22.30 18.40
CA ARG A 39 30.25 -21.12 17.73
C ARG A 39 29.44 -20.78 16.47
N LEU A 40 29.10 -19.50 16.32
CA LEU A 40 28.41 -18.96 15.13
C LEU A 40 29.13 -19.39 13.84
N GLY A 41 28.62 -20.45 13.23
CA GLY A 41 29.22 -21.07 12.05
C GLY A 41 28.81 -20.36 10.77
N ARG A 42 29.52 -20.65 9.67
CA ARG A 42 29.16 -20.14 8.32
C ARG A 42 27.72 -20.47 7.93
N PHE A 43 27.18 -21.59 8.41
CA PHE A 43 25.80 -22.01 8.16
C PHE A 43 24.77 -21.17 8.94
N GLN A 44 25.01 -20.93 10.24
CA GLN A 44 24.12 -20.10 11.07
C GLN A 44 24.07 -18.66 10.57
N TRP A 45 25.20 -18.11 10.11
CA TRP A 45 25.23 -16.79 9.47
C TRP A 45 24.36 -16.74 8.19
N ARG A 46 24.46 -17.76 7.33
CA ARG A 46 23.61 -17.84 6.12
C ARG A 46 22.13 -17.91 6.48
N GLN A 47 21.78 -18.73 7.46
CA GLN A 47 20.39 -18.85 7.92
C GLN A 47 19.88 -17.52 8.49
N TYR A 48 20.69 -16.82 9.28
CA TYR A 48 20.37 -15.49 9.77
C TYR A 48 20.13 -14.50 8.63
N CYS A 49 20.97 -14.49 7.58
CA CYS A 49 20.75 -13.65 6.41
C CYS A 49 19.42 -13.98 5.70
N PHE A 50 19.09 -15.26 5.51
CA PHE A 50 17.83 -15.65 4.87
C PHE A 50 16.60 -15.24 5.69
N LEU A 51 16.64 -15.39 7.02
CA LEU A 51 15.56 -14.97 7.91
C LEU A 51 15.34 -13.45 7.83
N ASN A 52 16.42 -12.67 7.82
CA ASN A 52 16.33 -11.22 7.67
C ASN A 52 15.83 -10.83 6.27
N LEU A 53 16.24 -11.52 5.21
CA LEU A 53 15.80 -11.23 3.85
C LEU A 53 14.29 -11.43 3.68
N ILE A 54 13.72 -12.44 4.31
CA ILE A 54 12.27 -12.66 4.35
C ILE A 54 11.54 -11.53 5.09
N GLN A 55 12.11 -11.04 6.20
CA GLN A 55 11.51 -9.91 6.94
C GLN A 55 11.61 -8.60 6.15
N ILE A 56 12.74 -8.34 5.49
CA ILE A 56 12.93 -7.16 4.66
C ILE A 56 11.96 -7.17 3.47
N SER A 57 11.73 -8.32 2.83
CA SER A 57 10.78 -8.40 1.70
C SER A 57 9.34 -8.14 2.15
N ALA A 58 8.93 -8.66 3.32
CA ALA A 58 7.62 -8.36 3.90
C ALA A 58 7.45 -6.87 4.25
N GLY A 59 8.50 -6.25 4.79
CA GLY A 59 8.54 -4.81 5.06
C GLY A 59 8.46 -3.98 3.79
N LEU A 60 9.22 -4.33 2.75
CA LEU A 60 9.19 -3.66 1.45
C LEU A 60 7.82 -3.78 0.77
N ALA A 61 7.17 -4.94 0.83
CA ALA A 61 5.83 -5.11 0.28
C ALA A 61 4.80 -4.22 0.99
N SER A 62 4.90 -4.13 2.32
CA SER A 62 4.03 -3.26 3.13
C SER A 62 4.27 -1.78 2.84
N PHE A 63 5.54 -1.39 2.69
CA PHE A 63 5.93 -0.04 2.30
C PHE A 63 5.38 0.29 0.91
N TYR A 64 5.61 -0.59 -0.07
CA TYR A 64 5.09 -0.43 -1.43
C TYR A 64 3.57 -0.26 -1.43
N TYR A 65 2.84 -1.02 -0.62
CA TYR A 65 1.39 -0.88 -0.50
C TYR A 65 0.99 0.52 0.00
N VAL A 66 1.62 1.01 1.07
CA VAL A 66 1.28 2.34 1.63
C VAL A 66 1.56 3.48 0.64
N PHE A 67 2.67 3.39 -0.10
CA PHE A 67 3.05 4.45 -1.05
C PHE A 67 2.43 4.29 -2.44
N GLY A 68 2.10 3.06 -2.83
CA GLY A 68 1.53 2.73 -4.14
C GLY A 68 0.00 2.68 -4.17
N ALA A 69 -0.66 2.45 -3.03
CA ALA A 69 -2.12 2.40 -2.94
C ALA A 69 -2.79 3.77 -2.76
N ALA A 70 -2.02 4.86 -2.83
CA ALA A 70 -2.61 6.20 -2.88
C ALA A 70 -3.33 6.37 -4.22
N GLU A 71 -4.66 6.28 -4.17
CA GLU A 71 -5.51 6.47 -5.34
C GLU A 71 -5.64 7.98 -5.63
N PRO A 72 -5.14 8.46 -6.79
CA PRO A 72 -5.34 9.85 -7.17
C PRO A 72 -6.82 10.10 -7.47
N ASP A 73 -7.27 11.31 -7.19
CA ASP A 73 -8.60 11.74 -7.58
C ASP A 73 -8.73 11.61 -9.11
N HIS A 74 -9.81 10.97 -9.54
CA HIS A 74 -10.07 10.70 -10.95
C HIS A 74 -11.53 10.96 -11.27
N ARG A 75 -11.82 11.12 -12.54
CA ARG A 75 -13.17 11.33 -13.04
C ARG A 75 -13.37 10.57 -14.33
N CYS A 76 -14.61 10.43 -14.73
CA CYS A 76 -14.93 9.80 -16.00
C CYS A 76 -14.58 10.67 -17.19
N ARG A 77 -14.03 10.04 -18.22
CA ARG A 77 -13.77 10.69 -19.51
C ARG A 77 -15.09 10.96 -20.22
N LEU A 78 -15.27 12.18 -20.69
CA LEU A 78 -16.43 12.53 -21.50
C LEU A 78 -16.39 11.79 -22.84
N ALA A 79 -17.56 11.55 -23.42
CA ALA A 79 -17.63 10.93 -24.73
C ALA A 79 -16.91 11.82 -25.77
N PRO A 80 -16.16 11.23 -26.72
CA PRO A 80 -15.49 11.99 -27.78
C PRO A 80 -16.43 12.86 -28.62
N SER A 81 -17.72 12.50 -28.66
CA SER A 81 -18.78 13.28 -29.32
C SER A 81 -19.13 14.58 -28.59
N LEU A 82 -18.91 14.64 -27.27
CA LEU A 82 -19.09 15.85 -26.46
C LEU A 82 -17.81 16.66 -26.36
N TRP A 83 -16.71 15.98 -26.06
CA TRP A 83 -15.41 16.61 -25.89
C TRP A 83 -14.32 15.70 -26.47
N PRO A 84 -13.74 16.04 -27.64
CA PRO A 84 -12.84 15.14 -28.35
C PRO A 84 -11.48 14.94 -27.66
N ASN A 85 -11.02 15.90 -26.86
CA ASN A 85 -9.69 15.88 -26.22
C ASN A 85 -9.82 16.07 -24.70
N ASP A 86 -10.44 15.10 -24.04
CA ASP A 86 -10.63 15.11 -22.58
C ASP A 86 -9.51 14.32 -21.87
N ASP A 87 -8.34 14.94 -21.80
CA ASP A 87 -7.12 14.32 -21.23
C ASP A 87 -6.64 14.99 -19.93
N THR A 88 -7.32 16.05 -19.50
CA THR A 88 -6.91 16.84 -18.34
C THR A 88 -7.97 16.78 -17.27
N TYR A 89 -7.59 16.43 -16.03
CA TYR A 89 -8.53 16.39 -14.90
C TYR A 89 -9.23 17.74 -14.68
N THR A 90 -8.46 18.83 -14.65
CA THR A 90 -8.96 20.19 -14.43
C THR A 90 -9.72 20.74 -15.64
N PRO A 91 -10.73 21.60 -15.44
CA PRO A 91 -11.46 22.18 -16.54
C PRO A 91 -10.60 23.17 -17.32
N ILE A 92 -10.42 22.92 -18.63
CA ILE A 92 -9.64 23.79 -19.52
C ILE A 92 -10.35 25.14 -19.74
N ASN A 93 -11.68 25.09 -19.91
CA ASN A 93 -12.52 26.24 -20.27
C ASN A 93 -13.82 26.25 -19.45
N GLN A 94 -14.52 27.39 -19.42
CA GLN A 94 -15.82 27.53 -18.75
C GLN A 94 -16.88 26.58 -19.33
N THR A 95 -16.91 26.41 -20.65
CA THR A 95 -17.82 25.46 -21.31
C THR A 95 -17.54 24.02 -20.88
N HIS A 96 -16.27 23.67 -20.72
CA HIS A 96 -15.87 22.35 -20.26
C HIS A 96 -16.32 22.11 -18.80
N ALA A 97 -16.18 23.11 -17.93
CA ALA A 97 -16.69 23.04 -16.56
C ALA A 97 -18.22 22.83 -16.50
N LEU A 98 -18.99 23.47 -17.39
CA LEU A 98 -20.43 23.27 -17.48
C LEU A 98 -20.78 21.83 -17.91
N PHE A 99 -20.07 21.28 -18.91
CA PHE A 99 -20.27 19.90 -19.32
C PHE A 99 -19.93 18.91 -18.22
N LEU A 100 -18.83 19.13 -17.49
CA LEU A 100 -18.49 18.30 -16.33
C LEU A 100 -19.61 18.31 -15.28
N GLN A 101 -20.18 19.46 -14.95
CA GLN A 101 -21.27 19.57 -13.98
C GLN A 101 -22.59 18.95 -14.45
N LEU A 102 -22.86 18.94 -15.76
CA LEU A 102 -24.08 18.38 -16.33
C LEU A 102 -24.05 16.84 -16.40
N TYR A 103 -22.87 16.27 -16.65
CA TYR A 103 -22.71 14.85 -16.93
C TYR A 103 -22.11 14.04 -15.78
N ILE A 104 -21.33 14.67 -14.90
CA ILE A 104 -20.70 14.00 -13.77
C ILE A 104 -21.41 14.42 -12.48
N PRO A 105 -22.04 13.48 -11.75
CA PRO A 105 -22.66 13.79 -10.47
C PRO A 105 -21.60 14.23 -9.45
N THR A 106 -21.98 15.14 -8.56
CA THR A 106 -21.13 15.56 -7.45
C THR A 106 -21.68 14.97 -6.16
N LYS A 107 -20.87 14.20 -5.43
CA LYS A 107 -21.17 13.67 -4.09
C LYS A 107 -20.25 14.36 -3.08
N ASP A 108 -20.84 14.97 -2.06
CA ASP A 108 -20.10 15.63 -0.98
C ASP A 108 -19.07 16.69 -1.44
N GLY A 109 -19.39 17.40 -2.53
CA GLY A 109 -18.52 18.44 -3.09
C GLY A 109 -17.37 17.92 -3.97
N LYS A 110 -17.26 16.60 -4.18
CA LYS A 110 -16.33 15.96 -5.11
C LYS A 110 -17.07 15.34 -6.30
N TRP A 111 -16.41 15.27 -7.44
CA TRP A 111 -16.94 14.55 -8.60
C TRP A 111 -17.00 13.06 -8.33
N ASP A 112 -18.09 12.42 -8.74
CA ASP A 112 -18.22 10.97 -8.66
C ASP A 112 -17.20 10.34 -9.61
N GLN A 113 -16.42 9.40 -9.09
CA GLN A 113 -15.27 8.87 -9.78
C GLN A 113 -15.64 7.70 -10.72
N CYS A 114 -16.79 7.06 -10.45
CA CYS A 114 -17.18 5.81 -11.11
C CYS A 114 -18.39 5.92 -12.04
N HIS A 115 -19.20 6.99 -11.92
CA HIS A 115 -20.50 7.07 -12.60
C HIS A 115 -20.68 8.36 -13.39
N LEU A 116 -21.39 8.25 -14.50
CA LEU A 116 -21.84 9.33 -15.38
C LEU A 116 -23.37 9.32 -15.45
N PHE A 117 -23.99 10.47 -15.66
CA PHE A 117 -25.39 10.54 -16.08
C PHE A 117 -25.56 10.04 -17.51
N ASP A 118 -26.49 9.10 -17.70
CA ASP A 118 -26.91 8.66 -19.02
C ASP A 118 -27.66 9.79 -19.75
N SER A 119 -27.05 10.32 -20.81
CA SER A 119 -27.66 11.36 -21.64
C SER A 119 -28.86 10.88 -22.47
N LEU A 120 -29.00 9.57 -22.65
CA LEU A 120 -30.09 8.98 -23.44
C LEU A 120 -31.33 8.68 -22.59
N ASN A 121 -31.22 8.75 -21.27
CA ASN A 121 -32.30 8.43 -20.34
C ASN A 121 -32.87 9.69 -19.67
N ILE A 122 -34.17 9.91 -19.83
CA ILE A 122 -34.91 11.05 -19.24
C ILE A 122 -34.81 11.04 -17.70
N ASN A 123 -34.70 9.85 -17.10
CA ASN A 123 -34.60 9.68 -15.65
C ASN A 123 -33.18 9.86 -15.10
N LYS A 124 -32.19 10.21 -15.94
CA LYS A 124 -30.77 10.39 -15.56
C LYS A 124 -30.24 9.21 -14.73
N SER A 125 -30.32 8.00 -15.29
CA SER A 125 -29.69 6.83 -14.67
C SER A 125 -28.17 6.99 -14.60
N LEU A 126 -27.57 6.44 -13.55
CA LEU A 126 -26.13 6.37 -13.37
C LEU A 126 -25.58 5.20 -14.19
N ILE A 127 -24.61 5.47 -15.07
CA ILE A 127 -23.91 4.46 -15.86
C ILE A 127 -22.43 4.43 -15.51
N GLU A 128 -21.82 3.25 -15.61
CA GLU A 128 -20.37 3.10 -15.53
C GLU A 128 -19.69 3.76 -16.73
N CYS A 129 -18.46 4.22 -16.53
CA CYS A 129 -17.80 5.13 -17.45
C CYS A 129 -17.24 4.42 -18.70
N PRO A 130 -17.90 4.55 -19.87
CA PRO A 130 -17.62 3.68 -21.01
C PRO A 130 -16.40 4.12 -21.82
N ASN A 131 -15.96 5.38 -21.65
CA ASN A 131 -14.86 5.99 -22.40
C ASN A 131 -13.54 6.03 -21.61
N GLY A 132 -13.48 5.34 -20.47
CA GLY A 132 -12.35 5.33 -19.57
C GLY A 132 -12.35 6.45 -18.53
N LEU A 133 -11.22 6.57 -17.82
CA LEU A 133 -11.03 7.47 -16.68
C LEU A 133 -9.94 8.49 -16.99
N VAL A 134 -10.06 9.68 -16.39
CA VAL A 134 -9.08 10.76 -16.44
C VAL A 134 -8.61 11.02 -15.02
N PHE A 135 -7.32 10.83 -14.76
CA PHE A 135 -6.71 10.96 -13.45
C PHE A 135 -6.12 12.36 -13.25
N ASP A 136 -6.13 12.86 -12.01
CA ASP A 136 -5.37 14.06 -11.66
C ASP A 136 -3.87 13.76 -11.68
N ARG A 137 -3.14 14.61 -12.40
CA ARG A 137 -1.69 14.50 -12.60
C ARG A 137 -0.88 15.49 -11.75
N SER A 138 -1.54 16.17 -10.81
CA SER A 138 -0.89 17.18 -9.96
C SER A 138 0.19 16.59 -9.03
N ILE A 139 0.00 15.35 -8.57
CA ILE A 139 0.92 14.65 -7.66
C ILE A 139 1.75 13.60 -8.40
N TYR A 140 1.12 12.83 -9.30
CA TYR A 140 1.74 11.73 -10.04
C TYR A 140 1.67 12.02 -11.53
N GLY A 141 2.78 11.91 -12.27
CA GLY A 141 2.81 12.23 -13.70
C GLY A 141 1.92 11.32 -14.55
N PHE A 142 1.96 10.01 -14.27
CA PHE A 142 1.11 9.01 -14.90
C PHE A 142 0.71 7.95 -13.88
N THR A 143 -0.52 7.47 -14.00
CA THR A 143 -1.00 6.31 -13.26
C THR A 143 -0.63 5.02 -13.98
N PHE A 144 -0.60 3.90 -13.24
CA PHE A 144 -0.30 2.59 -13.82
C PHE A 144 -1.33 2.20 -14.90
N THR A 145 -2.60 2.57 -14.71
CA THR A 145 -3.71 2.36 -15.66
C THR A 145 -3.49 3.12 -16.96
N GLU A 146 -3.08 4.39 -16.88
CA GLU A 146 -2.76 5.20 -18.07
C GLU A 146 -1.51 4.69 -18.79
N ALA A 147 -0.49 4.22 -18.05
CA ALA A 147 0.76 3.75 -18.64
C ALA A 147 0.59 2.45 -19.45
N ILE A 148 -0.38 1.62 -19.08
CA ILE A 148 -0.67 0.34 -19.76
C ILE A 148 -1.78 0.46 -20.83
N GLY A 149 -2.38 1.64 -20.99
CA GLY A 149 -3.39 1.90 -22.03
C GLY A 149 -4.69 1.13 -21.87
N LEU A 150 -5.08 0.83 -20.62
CA LEU A 150 -6.39 0.30 -20.26
C LEU A 150 -7.39 1.44 -20.02
#